data_AF-A0A2N6A0X0-F1
#
_entry.id   AF-A0A2N6A0X0-F1
#
_cell.length_a   1.000
_cell.length_b   1.000
_cell.length_c   1.000
_cell.angle_alpha   90.00
_cell.angle_beta   90.00
_cell.angle_gamma   90.00
#
_symmetry.space_group_name_H-M   'P 1'
#
loop_
_entity.id
_entity.type
_entity.pdbx_description
1 polymer ?
#
loop_
_entity_poly.entity_id
_entity_poly.type
_entity_poly.pdbx_seq_one_letter_code
_entity_poly.pdbx_strand_id
1 'polypeptide(L)'
;MHRDRTAGQGRATLYSFVSDTHTYTMTSEIRVALIGYGRMGKELHTIIQERGWPEPILIDPHYKGAYSCVDDAPLDQVDVCIEFTEPSQALDAILRALESSTPVISGTTGWEQNVSQIRTAVREHRT
;
A
#
# COMPACT_ATOMS: atom_id res chain seq x y z
N MET A 1 -27.37 19.56 6.18
CA MET A 1 -26.46 18.97 7.19
C MET A 1 -27.22 17.88 7.93
N HIS A 2 -27.12 16.63 7.49
CA HIS A 2 -27.68 15.50 8.21
C HIS A 2 -26.61 14.43 8.23
N ARG A 3 -26.16 14.06 9.43
CA ARG A 3 -25.12 13.06 9.67
C ARG A 3 -25.84 11.82 10.14
N ASP A 4 -25.94 10.81 9.29
CA ASP A 4 -26.56 9.55 9.70
C ASP A 4 -25.47 8.54 10.08
N ARG A 5 -25.63 7.92 11.25
CA ARG A 5 -24.68 6.94 11.81
C ARG A 5 -25.29 5.56 11.71
N THR A 6 -24.73 4.69 10.89
CA THR A 6 -25.02 3.26 10.93
C THR A 6 -23.82 2.52 11.51
N ALA A 7 -23.96 2.06 12.76
CA ALA A 7 -22.98 1.21 13.44
C ALA A 7 -23.20 -0.25 13.01
N GLY A 8 -22.40 -0.74 12.08
CA GLY A 8 -22.26 -2.16 11.77
C GLY A 8 -20.93 -2.68 12.30
N GLN A 9 -20.95 -3.81 12.99
CA GLN A 9 -19.80 -4.44 13.63
C GLN A 9 -18.63 -4.66 12.65
N GLY A 10 -17.44 -4.20 13.02
CA GLY A 10 -16.16 -4.76 12.59
C GLY A 10 -15.51 -4.28 11.28
N ARG A 11 -15.94 -3.19 10.65
CA ARG A 11 -15.23 -2.62 9.48
C ARG A 11 -15.15 -1.10 9.58
N ALA A 12 -14.00 -0.55 9.15
CA ALA A 12 -13.56 0.84 9.26
C ALA A 12 -14.68 1.88 9.21
N THR A 13 -14.53 3.00 9.94
CA THR A 13 -15.51 4.09 9.89
C THR A 13 -15.52 4.67 8.47
N LEU A 14 -16.56 4.34 7.70
CA LEU A 14 -16.74 4.84 6.35
C LEU A 14 -17.44 6.21 6.42
N TYR A 15 -16.74 7.25 5.98
CA TYR A 15 -17.37 8.54 5.72
C TYR A 15 -17.74 8.60 4.23
N SER A 16 -19.03 8.63 3.94
CA SER A 16 -19.53 8.86 2.59
C SER A 16 -19.71 10.35 2.37
N PHE A 17 -18.89 10.93 1.49
CA PHE A 17 -19.11 12.28 0.96
C PHE A 17 -19.75 12.14 -0.42
N VAL A 18 -20.92 12.76 -0.59
CA VAL A 18 -21.63 12.79 -1.88
C VAL A 18 -21.39 14.16 -2.50
N SER A 19 -20.68 14.21 -3.63
CA SER A 19 -20.72 15.34 -4.56
C SER A 19 -21.60 14.98 -5.75
N ASP A 20 -22.07 15.97 -6.53
CA ASP A 20 -23.07 15.83 -7.60
C ASP A 20 -22.72 14.82 -8.72
N THR A 21 -21.55 14.16 -8.68
CA THR A 21 -21.20 13.10 -9.64
C THR A 21 -20.50 11.87 -9.06
N HIS A 22 -20.03 11.86 -7.81
CA HIS A 22 -19.24 10.75 -7.26
C HIS A 22 -19.46 10.58 -5.74
N THR A 23 -19.60 9.32 -5.32
CA THR A 23 -19.50 8.92 -3.91
C THR A 23 -18.04 8.66 -3.57
N TYR A 24 -17.47 9.42 -2.64
CA TYR A 24 -16.14 9.13 -2.11
C TYR A 24 -16.29 8.45 -0.75
N THR A 25 -15.77 7.24 -0.64
CA THR A 25 -15.69 6.51 0.62
C THR A 25 -14.33 6.81 1.25
N MET A 26 -14.32 7.65 2.27
CA MET A 26 -13.12 7.87 3.08
C MET A 26 -13.05 6.79 4.16
N THR A 27 -12.11 5.87 4.02
CA THR A 27 -11.71 4.99 5.10
C THR A 27 -10.93 5.82 6.12
N SER A 28 -11.33 5.77 7.39
CA SER A 28 -10.60 6.47 8.46
C SER A 28 -9.22 5.86 8.75
N GLU A 29 -8.99 4.63 8.29
CA GLU A 29 -7.79 3.83 8.55
C GLU A 29 -7.37 3.11 7.27
N ILE A 30 -6.10 3.23 6.90
CA ILE A 30 -5.50 2.57 5.73
C ILE A 30 -4.46 1.58 6.23
N ARG A 31 -4.55 0.32 5.79
CA ARG A 31 -3.57 -0.74 6.05
C ARG A 31 -2.48 -0.70 4.98
N VAL A 32 -1.23 -0.65 5.41
CA VAL A 32 -0.08 -0.45 4.52
C VAL A 32 0.89 -1.63 4.62
N ALA A 33 1.42 -2.07 3.48
CA ALA A 33 2.67 -2.83 3.43
C ALA A 33 3.82 -1.90 3.02
N LEU A 34 4.93 -1.90 3.77
CA LEU A 34 6.14 -1.15 3.45
C LEU A 34 7.19 -2.12 2.88
N ILE A 35 7.52 -1.96 1.61
CA ILE A 35 8.56 -2.74 0.92
C ILE A 35 9.82 -1.90 0.88
N GLY A 36 10.86 -2.34 1.60
CA GLY A 36 12.07 -1.55 1.86
C GLY A 36 11.93 -0.71 3.13
N TYR A 37 12.59 -1.13 4.20
CA TYR A 37 12.55 -0.53 5.53
C TYR A 37 13.88 0.16 5.90
N GLY A 38 14.47 0.81 4.89
CA GLY A 38 15.61 1.71 5.04
C GLY A 38 15.23 3.06 5.69
N ARG A 39 15.85 4.15 5.23
CA ARG A 39 15.57 5.50 5.78
C ARG A 39 14.14 5.93 5.49
N MET A 40 13.73 5.90 4.22
CA MET A 40 12.40 6.36 3.80
C MET A 40 11.27 5.47 4.34
N GLY A 41 11.45 4.15 4.37
CA GLY A 41 10.48 3.24 4.97
C GLY A 41 10.22 3.53 6.46
N LYS A 42 11.26 3.89 7.23
CA LYS A 42 11.11 4.30 8.63
C LYS A 42 10.37 5.62 8.79
N GLU A 43 10.66 6.61 7.95
CA GLU A 43 9.91 7.88 7.96
C GLU A 43 8.42 7.67 7.67
N LEU A 44 8.10 6.83 6.68
CA LEU A 44 6.72 6.46 6.38
C LEU A 44 6.05 5.74 7.54
N HIS A 45 6.75 4.84 8.22
CA HIS A 45 6.22 4.16 9.39
C HIS A 45 5.89 5.15 10.52
N THR A 46 6.77 6.11 10.81
CA THR A 46 6.47 7.20 11.76
C THR A 46 5.18 7.93 11.36
N ILE A 47 5.03 8.31 10.09
CA ILE A 47 3.83 9.00 9.59
C ILE A 47 2.56 8.13 9.74
N ILE A 48 2.66 6.82 9.47
CA ILE A 48 1.56 5.87 9.65
C ILE A 48 1.13 5.83 11.13
N GLN A 49 2.09 5.77 12.05
CA GLN A 49 1.82 5.78 13.50
C GLN A 49 1.23 7.12 13.96
N GLU A 50 1.75 8.25 13.48
CA GLU A 50 1.22 9.59 13.80
C GLU A 50 -0.23 9.78 13.33
N ARG A 51 -0.61 9.13 12.23
CA ARG A 51 -2.00 9.12 11.72
C ARG A 51 -2.92 8.19 12.49
N GLY A 52 -2.39 7.37 13.41
CA GLY A 52 -3.16 6.35 14.12
C GLY A 52 -3.64 5.22 13.21
N TRP A 53 -2.97 5.00 12.07
CA TRP A 53 -3.27 3.89 11.18
C TRP A 53 -2.71 2.57 11.76
N PRO A 54 -3.23 1.41 11.32
CA PRO A 54 -2.70 0.11 11.73
C PRO A 54 -1.20 -0.04 11.48
N GLU A 55 -0.53 -0.81 12.33
CA GLU A 55 0.89 -1.17 12.18
C GLU A 55 1.12 -1.77 10.77
N PRO A 56 2.11 -1.29 10.01
CA PRO A 56 2.33 -1.75 8.65
C PRO A 56 2.95 -3.15 8.62
N ILE A 57 2.66 -3.90 7.56
CA ILE A 57 3.46 -5.08 7.22
C ILE A 57 4.81 -4.60 6.72
N LEU A 58 5.90 -5.08 7.34
CA LEU A 58 7.27 -4.73 6.92
C LEU A 58 7.85 -5.84 6.05
N ILE A 59 8.40 -5.46 4.90
CA ILE A 59 9.10 -6.37 3.98
C ILE A 59 10.50 -5.81 3.74
N ASP A 60 11.50 -6.41 4.37
CA ASP A 60 12.91 -6.02 4.25
C ASP A 60 13.81 -7.18 4.71
N PRO A 61 14.66 -7.75 3.84
CA PRO A 61 15.51 -8.89 4.18
C PRO A 61 16.59 -8.57 5.22
N HIS A 62 16.84 -7.30 5.50
CA HIS A 62 17.86 -6.83 6.44
C HIS A 62 17.26 -6.35 7.77
N TYR A 63 15.93 -6.33 7.91
CA TYR A 63 15.26 -5.92 9.14
C TYR A 63 14.70 -7.11 9.93
N LYS A 64 15.11 -7.24 11.19
CA LYS A 64 14.63 -8.31 12.07
C LYS A 64 13.14 -8.14 12.37
N GLY A 65 12.35 -9.16 12.08
CA GLY A 65 10.91 -9.17 12.30
C GLY A 65 10.08 -8.69 11.10
N ALA A 66 10.72 -8.34 9.99
CA ALA A 66 10.07 -8.16 8.69
C ALA A 66 10.02 -9.48 7.91
N TYR A 67 9.14 -9.54 6.92
CA TYR A 67 9.19 -10.55 5.87
C TYR A 67 10.42 -10.32 4.98
N SER A 68 11.06 -11.40 4.52
CA SER A 68 12.28 -11.33 3.71
C SER A 68 12.03 -10.91 2.27
N CYS A 69 10.87 -11.22 1.72
CA CYS A 69 10.47 -10.87 0.36
C CYS A 69 8.95 -10.63 0.28
N VAL A 70 8.53 -10.11 -0.87
CA VAL A 70 7.13 -9.76 -1.15
C VAL A 70 6.23 -10.99 -1.16
N ASP A 71 6.71 -12.11 -1.72
CA ASP A 71 5.94 -13.36 -1.89
C ASP A 71 5.53 -14.00 -0.56
N ASP A 72 6.27 -13.76 0.52
CA ASP A 72 5.99 -14.32 1.84
C ASP A 72 5.00 -13.48 2.65
N ALA A 73 4.73 -12.25 2.21
CA ALA A 73 3.94 -11.28 2.97
C ALA A 73 2.43 -11.38 2.67
N PRO A 74 1.55 -11.22 3.66
CA PRO A 74 0.10 -11.30 3.46
C PRO A 74 -0.46 -9.99 2.87
N LEU A 75 -0.14 -9.75 1.59
CA LEU A 75 -0.51 -8.50 0.88
C LEU A 75 -2.01 -8.38 0.57
N ASP A 76 -2.75 -9.47 0.64
CA ASP A 76 -4.21 -9.50 0.52
C ASP A 76 -4.93 -8.82 1.70
N GLN A 77 -4.20 -8.53 2.79
CA GLN A 77 -4.72 -7.90 3.99
C GLN A 77 -4.47 -6.39 4.05
N VAL A 78 -3.75 -5.82 3.06
CA VAL A 78 -3.44 -4.39 3.02
C VAL A 78 -4.23 -3.67 1.92
N ASP A 79 -4.45 -2.38 2.13
CA ASP A 79 -5.11 -1.54 1.13
C ASP A 79 -4.11 -1.03 0.09
N VAL A 80 -2.82 -0.91 0.45
CA VAL A 80 -1.76 -0.41 -0.44
C VAL A 80 -0.37 -0.90 -0.01
N CYS A 81 0.47 -1.20 -1.00
CA CYS A 81 1.92 -1.36 -0.85
C CYS A 81 2.63 -0.04 -1.16
N ILE A 82 3.56 0.38 -0.30
CA ILE A 82 4.46 1.51 -0.57
C ILE A 82 5.89 0.97 -0.66
N GLU A 83 6.52 1.16 -1.81
CA GLU A 83 7.82 0.61 -2.18
C GLU A 83 8.91 1.69 -2.16
N PHE A 84 9.97 1.44 -1.39
CA PHE A 84 11.16 2.27 -1.23
C PHE A 84 12.43 1.39 -1.09
N THR A 85 12.61 0.44 -2.00
CA THR A 85 13.79 -0.45 -2.09
C THR A 85 14.95 0.21 -2.83
N GLU A 86 16.06 -0.50 -3.02
CA GLU A 86 17.11 -0.05 -3.92
C GLU A 86 16.65 -0.10 -5.40
N PRO A 87 17.16 0.78 -6.29
CA PRO A 87 16.75 0.83 -7.70
C PRO A 87 16.80 -0.51 -8.44
N SER A 88 17.76 -1.37 -8.10
CA SER A 88 17.91 -2.70 -8.69
C SER A 88 16.80 -3.69 -8.30
N GLN A 89 16.09 -3.43 -7.21
CA GLN A 89 15.05 -4.31 -6.66
C GLN A 89 13.64 -3.79 -6.91
N ALA A 90 13.48 -2.48 -7.18
CA ALA A 90 12.18 -1.83 -7.29
C ALA A 90 11.27 -2.48 -8.34
N LEU A 91 11.78 -2.81 -9.53
CA LEU A 91 10.97 -3.42 -10.58
C LEU A 91 10.38 -4.77 -10.13
N ASP A 92 11.20 -5.65 -9.56
CA ASP A 92 10.76 -6.97 -9.10
C ASP A 92 9.74 -6.82 -7.96
N ALA A 93 10.04 -5.97 -6.97
CA ALA A 93 9.13 -5.68 -5.87
C ALA A 93 7.75 -5.17 -6.35
N ILE A 94 7.73 -4.25 -7.33
CA ILE A 94 6.49 -3.74 -7.93
C ILE A 94 5.72 -4.86 -8.60
N LEU A 95 6.37 -5.69 -9.42
CA LEU A 95 5.69 -6.77 -10.14
C LEU A 95 5.11 -7.81 -9.17
N ARG A 96 5.86 -8.21 -8.14
CA ARG A 96 5.36 -9.15 -7.12
C ARG A 96 4.16 -8.61 -6.34
N ALA A 97 4.18 -7.32 -6.01
CA ALA A 97 3.04 -6.71 -5.33
C ALA A 97 1.82 -6.54 -6.25
N LEU A 98 2.02 -6.36 -7.57
CA LEU A 98 0.92 -6.39 -8.55
C LEU A 98 0.34 -7.81 -8.73
N GLU A 99 1.17 -8.85 -8.65
CA GLU A 99 0.73 -10.25 -8.70
C GLU A 99 -0.25 -10.61 -7.58
N SER A 100 -0.15 -9.94 -6.42
CA SER A 100 -1.10 -10.10 -5.30
C SER A 100 -2.40 -9.29 -5.46
N SER A 101 -2.60 -8.61 -6.60
CA SER A 101 -3.71 -7.69 -6.85
C SER A 101 -3.81 -6.55 -5.82
N THR A 102 -2.68 -6.16 -5.23
CA THR A 102 -2.60 -5.06 -4.25
C THR A 102 -2.10 -3.79 -4.95
N PRO A 103 -2.74 -2.62 -4.77
CA PRO A 103 -2.24 -1.36 -5.30
C PRO A 103 -0.83 -1.04 -4.81
N VAL A 104 0.04 -0.54 -5.69
CA VAL A 104 1.45 -0.24 -5.36
C VAL A 104 1.79 1.22 -5.68
N ILE A 105 2.44 1.88 -4.72
CA ILE A 105 3.06 3.20 -4.89
C ILE A 105 4.56 3.02 -4.73
N SER A 106 5.34 3.29 -5.78
CA SER A 106 6.80 3.28 -5.72
C SER A 106 7.34 4.70 -5.53
N GLY A 107 8.21 4.87 -4.54
CA GLY A 107 9.01 6.09 -4.35
C GLY A 107 10.48 5.93 -4.71
N THR A 108 10.92 4.71 -5.03
CA THR A 108 12.24 4.46 -5.62
C THR A 108 12.28 4.98 -7.05
N THR A 109 13.44 5.45 -7.51
CA THR A 109 13.69 5.88 -8.89
C THR A 109 14.63 4.89 -9.59
N GLY A 110 14.82 5.01 -10.91
CA GLY A 110 15.73 4.16 -11.70
C GLY A 110 15.08 2.95 -12.38
N TRP A 111 13.78 2.72 -12.16
CA TRP A 111 13.00 1.67 -12.84
C TRP A 111 12.18 2.20 -14.03
N GLU A 112 12.18 3.50 -14.30
CA GLU A 112 11.24 4.20 -15.21
C GLU A 112 11.31 3.69 -16.65
N GLN A 113 12.48 3.21 -17.07
CA GLN A 113 12.71 2.52 -18.35
C GLN A 113 11.85 1.25 -18.54
N ASN A 114 11.31 0.69 -17.45
CA ASN A 114 10.44 -0.49 -17.45
C ASN A 114 8.95 -0.12 -17.33
N VAL A 115 8.56 1.15 -17.49
CA VAL A 115 7.16 1.59 -17.37
C VAL A 115 6.21 0.83 -18.30
N SER A 116 6.66 0.40 -19.47
CA SER A 116 5.87 -0.40 -20.41
C SER A 116 5.49 -1.77 -19.82
N GLN A 117 6.45 -2.46 -19.21
CA GLN A 117 6.24 -3.74 -18.54
C GLN A 117 5.28 -3.60 -17.37
N ILE A 118 5.46 -2.58 -16.53
CA ILE A 118 4.57 -2.31 -15.41
C ILE A 118 3.14 -2.02 -15.90
N ARG A 119 2.98 -1.24 -16.97
CA ARG A 119 1.65 -0.97 -17.56
C ARG A 119 0.95 -2.23 -18.06
N THR A 120 1.69 -3.18 -18.59
CA THR A 120 1.13 -4.48 -18.97
C THR A 120 0.65 -5.24 -17.74
N ALA A 121 1.50 -5.37 -16.71
CA ALA A 121 1.14 -6.04 -15.45
C ALA A 121 -0.10 -5.41 -14.80
N VAL A 122 -0.17 -4.07 -14.70
CA VAL A 122 -1.34 -3.36 -14.16
C VAL A 122 -2.64 -3.73 -14.91
N ARG A 123 -2.60 -3.84 -16.24
CA ARG A 123 -3.78 -4.22 -17.04
C ARG A 123 -4.21 -5.66 -16.79
N GLU A 124 -3.26 -6.56 -16.57
CA GLU A 124 -3.51 -7.98 -16.30
C GLU A 124 -4.12 -8.19 -14.91
N HIS A 125 -3.65 -7.43 -13.91
CA HIS A 125 -4.07 -7.60 -12.51
C HIS A 125 -5.21 -6.69 -12.06
N ARG A 126 -5.72 -5.78 -12.92
CA ARG A 126 -6.83 -4.84 -12.65
C ARG A 126 -6.68 -4.01 -11.37
N THR A 127 -5.45 -3.69 -11.01
CA THR A 127 -5.08 -2.78 -9.90
C THR A 127 -4.92 -1.35 -10.36
#